data_AF-R7RXU9-F1
#
_entry.id   AF-R7RXU9-F1
#
_cell.length_a   1.000
_cell.length_b   1.000
_cell.length_c   1.000
_cell.angle_alpha   90.00
_cell.angle_beta   90.00
_cell.angle_gamma   90.00
#
_symmetry.space_group_name_H-M   'P 1'
#
loop_
_entity.id
_entity.type
_entity.pdbx_description
1 polymer ?
#
loop_
_entity_poly.entity_id
_entity_poly.type
_entity_poly.pdbx_seq_one_letter_code
_entity_poly.pdbx_strand_id
1 'polypeptide(L)'
;MTFAVLRALQTIIGEAIDDIERVYSSAHVPAPSPFPAHPHSSPSSSCPPSPFSLSSGTDPDADADGEWELESAPTSPQSPAFPNFPIPPLLPGFQPSPSPDLATGPGLRSERLHDSEPKHRPEPISTGHPPSTPTAPNTTTTPRSRFLATPRGATSTPIDPPPIDFPDLDDVYAKDSPGEQLLSHPDVGGAVSRIVAAAGQMSVLVRTPFLTLCDAGMGYHLPACLRFMEATNVPEILREAGKEGMHVDEIGKRVKGVEAWKISHILRLLATHHLLREVEPDVFANNRVSSFLDTGKGWEEVLGAPEKKYENTEGAAAFVALNTDELFKASAYLTDSLLPDLMPREDEILKELDPTPINSKMPRTRSHYWAWLEARGNERRLERFGKAMGGSRGWEGEDDGMGSWPMTALPPNSLIIDVGGGIGSTSMKLAEGFPELKFVVQDREAVCALGVEAWKARCPELLEAGRAVFQVHDFFASQPKMIESVTGIAMGPPAAFILRVILHDWPDAFARRILLQLRKAAYEGDGDEDDGRQPTYLIIGDHLLPYACTESRTEIKGVDKLRVVRGAKWPLLANLGKASSNAYWMDMTMQVTFNGLERTLTEMIALTASAGWKIVRVGRAEGSLF
;
A
#
# COMPACT_ATOMS: atom_id res chain seq x y z
N MET A 1 13.23 31.51 -11.31
CA MET A 1 12.10 30.73 -11.84
C MET A 1 11.57 31.44 -13.08
N THR A 2 11.50 30.79 -14.24
CA THR A 2 11.10 31.44 -15.49
C THR A 2 9.67 31.06 -15.84
N PHE A 3 8.90 31.98 -16.45
CA PHE A 3 7.61 31.65 -17.06
C PHE A 3 7.71 30.47 -18.06
N ALA A 4 8.90 30.24 -18.63
CA ALA A 4 9.16 29.08 -19.48
C ALA A 4 8.94 27.74 -18.77
N VAL A 5 9.28 27.61 -17.47
CA VAL A 5 9.01 26.37 -16.72
C VAL A 5 7.51 26.14 -16.53
N LEU A 6 6.76 27.19 -16.16
CA LEU A 6 5.30 27.09 -15.99
C LEU A 6 4.61 26.72 -17.31
N ARG A 7 5.04 27.32 -18.43
CA ARG A 7 4.52 26.99 -19.76
C ARG A 7 4.88 25.56 -20.17
N ALA A 8 6.10 25.11 -19.91
CA ALA A 8 6.50 23.74 -20.22
C ALA A 8 5.69 22.70 -19.41
N LEU A 9 5.46 22.94 -18.12
CA LEU A 9 4.60 22.08 -17.30
C LEU A 9 3.15 22.08 -17.80
N GLN A 10 2.62 23.24 -18.21
CA GLN A 10 1.30 23.34 -18.83
C GLN A 10 1.22 22.52 -20.12
N THR A 11 2.24 22.61 -20.99
CA THR A 11 2.32 21.80 -22.22
C THR A 11 2.36 20.31 -21.93
N ILE A 12 3.13 19.87 -20.93
CA ILE A 12 3.20 18.46 -20.52
C ILE A 12 1.82 17.94 -20.07
N ILE A 13 1.07 18.75 -19.32
CA ILE A 13 -0.31 18.40 -18.90
C ILE A 13 -1.21 18.28 -20.12
N GLY A 14 -1.16 19.24 -21.05
CA GLY A 14 -1.96 19.22 -22.28
C GLY A 14 -1.68 17.99 -23.15
N GLU A 15 -0.40 17.71 -23.46
CA GLU A 15 0.00 16.54 -24.24
C GLU A 15 -0.42 15.22 -23.57
N ALA A 16 -0.40 15.17 -22.23
CA ALA A 16 -0.84 13.99 -21.49
C ALA A 16 -2.36 13.81 -21.53
N ILE A 17 -3.14 14.90 -21.51
CA ILE A 17 -4.60 14.84 -21.69
C ILE A 17 -4.92 14.33 -23.10
N ASP A 18 -4.24 14.84 -24.13
CA ASP A 18 -4.42 14.38 -25.52
C ASP A 18 -4.15 12.87 -25.66
N ASP A 19 -3.14 12.34 -24.94
CA ASP A 19 -2.84 10.90 -24.91
C ASP A 19 -3.95 10.08 -24.25
N ILE A 20 -4.57 10.59 -23.17
CA ILE A 20 -5.71 9.96 -22.51
C ILE A 20 -6.92 9.97 -23.44
N GLU A 21 -7.27 11.13 -24.00
CA GLU A 21 -8.39 11.28 -24.92
C GLU A 21 -8.26 10.36 -26.13
N ARG A 22 -7.05 10.20 -26.68
CA ARG A 22 -6.77 9.28 -27.79
C ARG A 22 -7.13 7.84 -27.44
N VAL A 23 -6.76 7.37 -26.24
CA VAL A 23 -7.07 6.00 -25.79
C VAL A 23 -8.57 5.85 -25.53
N TYR A 24 -9.17 6.75 -24.76
CA TYR A 24 -10.59 6.69 -24.40
C TYR A 24 -11.52 6.81 -25.62
N SER A 25 -11.21 7.68 -26.57
CA SER A 25 -11.99 7.84 -27.80
C SER A 25 -11.90 6.64 -28.75
N SER A 26 -10.82 5.86 -28.65
CA SER A 26 -10.64 4.64 -29.45
C SER A 26 -11.30 3.41 -28.82
N ALA A 27 -11.57 3.45 -27.52
CA ALA A 27 -12.19 2.35 -26.79
C ALA A 27 -13.70 2.32 -27.07
N HIS A 28 -14.20 1.13 -27.41
CA HIS A 28 -15.62 0.91 -27.65
C HIS A 28 -16.18 -0.01 -26.56
N VAL A 29 -17.35 0.32 -26.03
CA VAL A 29 -18.11 -0.63 -25.19
C VAL A 29 -18.51 -1.81 -26.08
N PRO A 30 -18.18 -3.07 -25.71
CA PRO A 30 -18.64 -4.23 -26.46
C PRO A 30 -20.16 -4.18 -26.60
N ALA A 31 -20.67 -4.29 -27.82
CA ALA A 31 -22.12 -4.33 -28.03
C ALA A 31 -22.71 -5.51 -27.24
N PRO A 32 -23.86 -5.33 -26.55
CA PRO A 32 -24.54 -6.46 -25.93
C PRO A 32 -24.83 -7.50 -27.01
N SER A 33 -24.37 -8.73 -26.79
CA SER A 33 -24.54 -9.82 -27.76
C SER A 33 -26.02 -9.94 -28.16
N PRO A 34 -26.36 -9.98 -29.46
CA PRO A 34 -27.74 -10.11 -29.92
C PRO A 34 -28.33 -11.50 -29.69
N PHE A 35 -27.56 -12.44 -29.11
CA PHE A 35 -28.05 -13.75 -28.74
C PHE A 35 -28.38 -13.78 -27.25
N PRO A 36 -29.63 -14.08 -26.85
CA PRO A 36 -29.89 -14.47 -25.47
C PRO A 36 -29.00 -15.68 -25.20
N ALA A 37 -28.12 -15.57 -24.20
CA ALA A 37 -27.41 -16.72 -23.67
C ALA A 37 -28.46 -17.78 -23.35
N HIS A 38 -28.37 -18.93 -24.00
CA HIS A 38 -29.15 -20.10 -23.58
C HIS A 38 -28.87 -20.32 -22.09
N PRO A 39 -29.90 -20.54 -21.26
CA PRO A 39 -29.70 -20.72 -19.84
C PRO A 39 -29.06 -22.09 -19.62
N HIS A 40 -27.73 -22.11 -19.49
CA HIS A 40 -27.04 -23.21 -18.85
C HIS A 40 -26.64 -22.79 -17.44
N SER A 41 -27.29 -23.47 -16.49
CA SER A 41 -27.14 -23.47 -15.04
C SER A 41 -27.37 -22.14 -14.32
N SER A 42 -28.55 -22.04 -13.72
CA SER A 42 -28.89 -21.17 -12.60
C SER A 42 -27.76 -21.11 -11.55
N PRO A 43 -27.52 -19.95 -10.90
CA PRO A 43 -26.87 -19.95 -9.61
C PRO A 43 -27.86 -20.56 -8.62
N SER A 44 -27.69 -21.84 -8.29
CA SER A 44 -28.40 -22.42 -7.17
C SER A 44 -27.95 -21.68 -5.91
N SER A 45 -28.86 -20.88 -5.36
CA SER A 45 -28.89 -20.59 -3.95
C SER A 45 -28.72 -21.89 -3.17
N SER A 46 -27.54 -22.08 -2.57
CA SER A 46 -27.40 -23.01 -1.46
C SER A 46 -26.69 -22.25 -0.34
N CYS A 47 -27.53 -21.75 0.55
CA CYS A 47 -27.18 -21.48 1.93
C CYS A 47 -26.42 -22.69 2.48
N PRO A 48 -25.22 -22.55 3.08
CA PRO A 48 -24.66 -23.66 3.85
C PRO A 48 -25.53 -23.84 5.10
N PRO A 49 -25.91 -25.08 5.47
CA PRO A 49 -26.60 -25.29 6.73
C PRO A 49 -25.63 -24.95 7.87
N SER A 50 -26.09 -24.07 8.76
CA SER A 50 -25.57 -23.89 10.10
C SER A 50 -25.34 -25.25 10.79
N PRO A 51 -24.16 -25.51 11.37
CA PRO A 51 -24.01 -26.64 12.28
C PRO A 51 -24.65 -26.27 13.63
N PHE A 52 -25.42 -27.21 14.16
CA PHE A 52 -26.10 -27.22 15.47
C PHE A 52 -27.48 -26.56 15.57
N SER A 53 -28.50 -27.43 15.54
CA SER A 53 -29.57 -27.35 16.53
C SER A 53 -29.97 -28.77 16.95
N LEU A 54 -29.74 -29.08 18.22
CA LEU A 54 -30.12 -30.31 18.91
C LEU A 54 -31.64 -30.28 19.17
N SER A 55 -32.35 -31.37 18.89
CA SER A 55 -33.63 -31.64 19.55
C SER A 55 -33.66 -33.07 20.09
N SER A 56 -33.56 -33.14 21.42
CA SER A 56 -34.35 -33.95 22.35
C SER A 56 -34.97 -35.28 21.88
N GLY A 57 -34.60 -36.35 22.60
CA GLY A 57 -35.36 -37.60 22.68
C GLY A 57 -34.66 -38.68 23.52
N THR A 58 -34.83 -38.60 24.85
CA THR A 58 -34.98 -39.68 25.89
C THR A 58 -34.90 -41.14 25.40
N ASP A 59 -34.34 -42.17 26.08
CA ASP A 59 -33.95 -42.51 27.47
C ASP A 59 -33.40 -43.99 27.42
N PRO A 60 -33.06 -44.74 28.50
CA PRO A 60 -32.30 -44.47 29.73
C PRO A 60 -31.22 -45.58 30.03
N ASP A 61 -30.65 -45.53 31.24
CA ASP A 61 -29.89 -46.58 31.97
C ASP A 61 -28.39 -46.79 31.69
N ALA A 62 -27.52 -46.35 32.61
CA ALA A 62 -26.99 -47.20 33.69
C ALA A 62 -25.79 -46.54 34.41
N ASP A 63 -25.81 -46.66 35.74
CA ASP A 63 -24.85 -46.17 36.74
C ASP A 63 -23.38 -46.58 36.50
N ALA A 64 -22.42 -45.76 36.97
CA ALA A 64 -21.54 -46.12 38.09
C ALA A 64 -20.36 -45.14 38.28
N ASP A 65 -20.07 -44.94 39.55
CA ASP A 65 -19.04 -44.12 40.19
C ASP A 65 -17.59 -44.37 39.71
N GLY A 66 -16.76 -43.33 39.80
CA GLY A 66 -15.30 -43.45 39.69
C GLY A 66 -14.57 -42.12 39.80
N GLU A 67 -14.23 -41.72 41.03
CA GLU A 67 -13.15 -40.76 41.29
C GLU A 67 -11.80 -41.29 40.76
N TRP A 68 -10.78 -40.42 40.78
CA TRP A 68 -9.33 -40.66 40.84
C TRP A 68 -8.49 -39.93 39.75
N GLU A 69 -7.90 -38.84 40.25
CA GLU A 69 -6.50 -38.39 40.11
C GLU A 69 -5.99 -37.58 38.91
N LEU A 70 -5.48 -36.41 39.31
CA LEU A 70 -4.61 -35.50 38.58
C LEU A 70 -3.26 -36.18 38.31
N GLU A 71 -2.93 -36.43 37.04
CA GLU A 71 -1.55 -36.55 36.60
C GLU A 71 -1.17 -35.40 35.66
N SER A 72 -0.04 -34.81 35.98
CA SER A 72 0.62 -33.65 35.38
C SER A 72 0.73 -33.70 33.86
N ALA A 73 0.24 -32.64 33.20
CA ALA A 73 0.47 -32.38 31.78
C ALA A 73 1.96 -32.06 31.51
N PRO A 74 2.55 -32.57 30.41
CA PRO A 74 3.89 -32.20 29.99
C PRO A 74 3.91 -30.75 29.49
N THR A 75 4.90 -29.99 29.95
CA THR A 75 5.24 -28.63 29.52
C THR A 75 5.31 -28.52 27.99
N SER A 76 4.52 -27.61 27.42
CA SER A 76 4.60 -27.22 26.01
C SER A 76 6.00 -26.71 25.65
N PRO A 77 6.48 -26.93 24.41
CA PRO A 77 7.81 -26.50 23.99
C PRO A 77 7.88 -24.96 23.98
N GLN A 78 8.95 -24.45 24.58
CA GLN A 78 9.31 -23.04 24.54
C GLN A 78 9.47 -22.60 23.08
N SER A 79 8.81 -21.51 22.70
CA SER A 79 9.07 -20.79 21.45
C SER A 79 10.58 -20.53 21.32
N PRO A 80 11.19 -20.68 20.14
CA PRO A 80 12.61 -20.42 19.99
C PRO A 80 12.87 -18.94 20.32
N ALA A 81 13.74 -18.72 21.32
CA ALA A 81 14.15 -17.39 21.72
C ALA A 81 14.90 -16.71 20.56
N PHE A 82 14.45 -15.52 20.18
CA PHE A 82 15.29 -14.60 19.43
C PHE A 82 16.57 -14.35 20.22
N PRO A 83 17.76 -14.46 19.61
CA PRO A 83 18.97 -14.04 20.31
C PRO A 83 18.89 -12.52 20.50
N ASN A 84 18.98 -12.06 21.75
CA ASN A 84 19.26 -10.66 22.05
C ASN A 84 20.62 -10.33 21.41
N PHE A 85 20.63 -9.69 20.25
CA PHE A 85 21.87 -9.34 19.58
C PHE A 85 22.31 -7.92 19.96
N PRO A 86 23.53 -7.76 20.50
CA PRO A 86 24.10 -6.44 20.72
C PRO A 86 24.39 -5.75 19.39
N ILE A 87 24.16 -4.43 19.36
CA ILE A 87 24.52 -3.54 18.26
C ILE A 87 26.04 -3.68 17.97
N PRO A 88 26.47 -3.90 16.72
CA PRO A 88 27.90 -3.91 16.39
C PRO A 88 28.51 -2.52 16.63
N PRO A 89 29.75 -2.42 17.15
CA PRO A 89 30.41 -1.13 17.26
C PRO A 89 30.67 -0.54 15.87
N LEU A 90 30.48 0.77 15.74
CA LEU A 90 30.77 1.55 14.55
C LEU A 90 32.23 1.30 14.11
N LEU A 91 32.44 1.04 12.81
CA LEU A 91 33.76 0.90 12.22
C LEU A 91 34.56 2.23 12.40
N PRO A 92 35.82 2.18 12.88
CA PRO A 92 36.65 3.38 12.97
C PRO A 92 37.25 3.72 11.61
N GLY A 93 36.98 4.92 11.07
CA GLY A 93 37.55 5.31 9.78
C GLY A 93 37.26 6.68 9.19
N PHE A 94 36.50 7.56 9.85
CA PHE A 94 36.31 8.95 9.37
C PHE A 94 36.85 9.95 10.39
N GLN A 95 38.05 10.46 10.15
CA GLN A 95 38.54 11.68 10.81
C GLN A 95 38.04 12.90 10.02
N PRO A 96 37.26 13.82 10.63
CA PRO A 96 37.01 15.12 10.03
C PRO A 96 38.25 16.02 10.19
N SER A 97 38.62 16.70 9.10
CA SER A 97 39.66 17.72 9.07
C SER A 97 39.31 18.95 9.94
N PRO A 98 40.29 19.68 10.51
CA PRO A 98 40.02 20.78 11.43
C PRO A 98 39.70 22.08 10.68
N SER A 99 38.60 22.73 11.05
CA SER A 99 38.28 24.13 10.68
C SER A 99 38.81 25.09 11.77
N PRO A 100 39.17 26.34 11.40
CA PRO A 100 40.01 27.20 12.24
C PRO A 100 39.26 27.94 13.35
N ASP A 101 40.00 28.18 14.43
CA ASP A 101 39.63 28.95 15.62
C ASP A 101 39.03 30.32 15.31
N LEU A 102 37.97 30.68 16.04
CA LEU A 102 37.61 32.07 16.29
C LEU A 102 37.39 32.30 17.80
N ALA A 103 38.10 33.33 18.26
CA ALA A 103 38.44 33.65 19.62
C ALA A 103 37.27 34.09 20.52
N THR A 104 37.53 33.93 21.81
CA THR A 104 36.73 34.27 22.98
C THR A 104 36.58 35.77 23.27
N GLY A 105 35.35 36.18 23.62
CA GLY A 105 35.00 37.10 24.71
C GLY A 105 34.59 38.54 24.36
N PRO A 106 34.00 39.34 25.30
CA PRO A 106 33.20 38.94 26.47
C PRO A 106 31.93 39.82 26.74
N GLY A 107 30.94 39.23 27.44
CA GLY A 107 30.18 39.81 28.56
C GLY A 107 29.20 40.99 28.36
N LEU A 108 27.97 40.84 28.87
CA LEU A 108 27.31 41.68 29.91
C LEU A 108 25.79 41.36 29.98
N ARG A 109 25.37 40.75 31.09
CA ARG A 109 24.49 41.28 32.16
C ARG A 109 23.00 41.47 31.84
N SER A 110 22.23 40.73 32.64
CA SER A 110 20.81 40.87 32.98
C SER A 110 20.49 42.22 33.61
N GLU A 111 19.36 42.83 33.22
CA GLU A 111 18.49 43.61 34.11
C GLU A 111 17.02 43.40 33.72
N ARG A 112 16.18 43.11 34.73
CA ARG A 112 14.72 43.32 34.72
C ARG A 112 14.46 44.79 35.06
N LEU A 113 13.31 45.35 34.65
CA LEU A 113 12.31 46.01 35.52
C LEU A 113 11.17 46.67 34.71
N HIS A 114 9.95 46.39 35.19
CA HIS A 114 8.70 47.18 35.25
C HIS A 114 7.95 47.75 34.04
N ASP A 115 6.70 47.26 33.94
CA ASP A 115 5.40 47.97 33.97
C ASP A 115 5.24 49.34 33.30
N SER A 116 4.35 49.37 32.30
CA SER A 116 3.28 50.37 32.20
C SER A 116 2.22 49.94 31.17
N GLU A 117 0.97 49.72 31.62
CA GLU A 117 -0.24 49.74 30.78
C GLU A 117 -0.45 51.13 30.13
N PRO A 118 -1.30 51.26 29.10
CA PRO A 118 -2.68 51.66 29.40
C PRO A 118 -3.78 50.99 28.59
N LYS A 119 -4.92 50.88 29.29
CA LYS A 119 -6.30 50.57 28.93
C LYS A 119 -6.84 51.34 27.71
N HIS A 120 -7.65 50.67 26.87
CA HIS A 120 -9.05 51.07 26.58
C HIS A 120 -9.79 50.17 25.57
N ARG A 121 -11.02 49.78 25.93
CA ARG A 121 -12.16 49.35 25.08
C ARG A 121 -13.45 49.56 25.89
N PRO A 122 -14.69 49.49 25.32
CA PRO A 122 -15.20 49.80 23.97
C PRO A 122 -16.49 50.70 23.98
N GLU A 123 -17.11 50.87 22.80
CA GLU A 123 -18.56 51.14 22.51
C GLU A 123 -19.04 52.59 22.24
N PRO A 124 -20.25 52.83 21.66
CA PRO A 124 -20.86 52.25 20.44
C PRO A 124 -21.56 53.33 19.56
N ILE A 125 -21.80 53.13 18.26
CA ILE A 125 -22.86 53.86 17.52
C ILE A 125 -23.50 52.98 16.43
N SER A 126 -24.84 52.89 16.51
CA SER A 126 -25.76 52.31 15.53
C SER A 126 -26.75 53.41 15.08
N THR A 127 -27.10 53.46 13.79
CA THR A 127 -28.47 53.35 13.23
C THR A 127 -28.57 53.93 11.80
N GLY A 128 -29.24 53.19 10.88
CA GLY A 128 -30.03 53.77 9.77
C GLY A 128 -29.80 53.31 8.30
N HIS A 129 -30.39 52.16 7.91
CA HIS A 129 -30.98 51.68 6.62
C HIS A 129 -31.15 52.59 5.35
N PRO A 130 -31.56 52.09 4.13
CA PRO A 130 -32.04 50.74 3.69
C PRO A 130 -31.39 50.19 2.35
N PRO A 131 -31.85 49.06 1.75
CA PRO A 131 -31.05 48.21 0.83
C PRO A 131 -31.32 48.43 -0.67
N SER A 132 -30.37 48.01 -1.51
CA SER A 132 -30.50 47.97 -2.98
C SER A 132 -30.32 46.55 -3.53
N THR A 133 -31.37 46.06 -4.18
CA THR A 133 -31.45 44.84 -5.00
C THR A 133 -30.89 45.08 -6.42
N PRO A 134 -30.32 44.07 -7.09
CA PRO A 134 -30.25 44.04 -8.55
C PRO A 134 -31.31 43.08 -9.14
N THR A 135 -32.16 43.64 -9.99
CA THR A 135 -33.25 42.98 -10.73
C THR A 135 -32.72 42.26 -11.97
N ALA A 136 -33.05 40.98 -12.13
CA ALA A 136 -32.94 40.24 -13.38
C ALA A 136 -34.23 40.40 -14.22
N PRO A 137 -34.16 40.49 -15.56
CA PRO A 137 -35.36 40.50 -16.40
C PRO A 137 -35.78 39.07 -16.77
N ASN A 138 -36.94 38.64 -16.26
CA ASN A 138 -37.69 37.49 -16.76
C ASN A 138 -38.66 37.97 -17.85
N THR A 139 -38.51 37.50 -19.08
CA THR A 139 -39.54 37.60 -20.13
C THR A 139 -40.44 36.37 -20.10
N THR A 140 -41.71 36.61 -19.79
CA THR A 140 -42.82 35.67 -19.87
C THR A 140 -43.28 35.51 -21.32
N THR A 141 -43.47 34.28 -21.80
CA THR A 141 -44.41 33.99 -22.90
C THR A 141 -45.02 32.59 -22.74
N THR A 142 -46.35 32.56 -22.72
CA THR A 142 -47.23 31.40 -22.92
C THR A 142 -48.33 31.82 -23.92
N PRO A 143 -49.16 30.93 -24.46
CA PRO A 143 -48.89 29.74 -25.28
C PRO A 143 -49.71 29.78 -26.61
N ARG A 144 -49.36 29.03 -27.67
CA ARG A 144 -50.36 28.67 -28.72
C ARG A 144 -49.99 27.48 -29.61
N SER A 145 -50.89 26.50 -29.56
CA SER A 145 -51.46 25.67 -30.63
C SER A 145 -50.59 24.77 -31.52
N ARG A 146 -50.76 23.46 -31.26
CA ARG A 146 -50.94 22.34 -32.21
C ARG A 146 -50.80 22.65 -33.70
N PHE A 147 -49.84 21.98 -34.33
CA PHE A 147 -50.00 21.41 -35.67
C PHE A 147 -49.62 19.92 -35.63
N LEU A 148 -50.56 19.09 -36.08
CA LEU A 148 -50.40 17.68 -36.34
C LEU A 148 -49.45 17.49 -37.54
N ALA A 149 -48.38 16.72 -37.35
CA ALA A 149 -47.63 16.12 -38.46
C ALA A 149 -47.51 14.61 -38.19
N THR A 150 -47.88 13.83 -39.19
CA THR A 150 -47.94 12.36 -39.23
C THR A 150 -46.54 11.73 -39.13
N PRO A 151 -46.42 10.49 -38.60
CA PRO A 151 -45.13 9.86 -38.40
C PRO A 151 -44.59 9.30 -39.72
N ARG A 152 -43.43 9.79 -40.18
CA ARG A 152 -42.59 9.07 -41.14
C ARG A 152 -41.53 8.30 -40.37
N GLY A 153 -41.34 7.05 -40.78
CA GLY A 153 -40.68 5.98 -40.04
C GLY A 153 -39.36 6.38 -39.38
N ALA A 154 -39.26 6.06 -38.09
CA ALA A 154 -38.00 5.98 -37.39
C ALA A 154 -37.22 4.78 -37.96
N THR A 155 -36.26 5.06 -38.84
CA THR A 155 -35.10 4.19 -38.96
C THR A 155 -34.37 4.30 -37.62
N SER A 156 -34.40 3.23 -36.82
CA SER A 156 -33.54 3.10 -35.65
C SER A 156 -32.09 3.09 -36.15
N THR A 157 -31.45 4.24 -36.19
CA THR A 157 -30.00 4.31 -36.16
C THR A 157 -29.57 3.54 -34.91
N PRO A 158 -28.61 2.59 -35.01
CA PRO A 158 -27.95 2.07 -33.82
C PRO A 158 -27.48 3.30 -33.03
N ILE A 159 -27.99 3.46 -31.81
CA ILE A 159 -27.43 4.46 -30.91
C ILE A 159 -26.05 3.90 -30.61
N ASP A 160 -25.02 4.52 -31.19
CA ASP A 160 -23.64 4.22 -30.83
C ASP A 160 -23.57 4.28 -29.29
N PRO A 161 -22.95 3.29 -28.64
CA PRO A 161 -22.82 3.31 -27.20
C PRO A 161 -22.20 4.65 -26.77
N PRO A 162 -22.63 5.22 -25.64
CA PRO A 162 -22.06 6.48 -25.18
C PRO A 162 -20.55 6.34 -25.08
N PRO A 163 -19.78 7.38 -25.46
CA PRO A 163 -18.33 7.34 -25.38
C PRO A 163 -17.90 7.05 -23.94
N ILE A 164 -16.85 6.25 -23.80
CA ILE A 164 -16.25 5.98 -22.50
C ILE A 164 -15.55 7.26 -22.05
N ASP A 165 -15.93 7.79 -20.89
CA ASP A 165 -15.34 9.00 -20.31
C ASP A 165 -14.36 8.67 -19.18
N PHE A 166 -13.48 9.61 -18.85
CA PHE A 166 -12.56 9.49 -17.73
C PHE A 166 -13.34 9.44 -16.39
N PRO A 167 -12.98 8.56 -15.44
CA PRO A 167 -13.73 8.41 -14.19
C PRO A 167 -13.90 9.72 -13.41
N ASP A 168 -15.14 10.06 -13.07
CA ASP A 168 -15.46 11.24 -12.26
C ASP A 168 -15.00 11.05 -10.80
N LEU A 169 -14.43 12.10 -10.22
CA LEU A 169 -14.03 12.12 -8.81
C LEU A 169 -15.24 12.01 -7.87
N ASP A 170 -16.38 12.56 -8.25
CA ASP A 170 -17.58 12.68 -7.42
C ASP A 170 -18.46 11.42 -7.40
N ASP A 171 -18.17 10.45 -8.28
CA ASP A 171 -18.83 9.15 -8.34
C ASP A 171 -18.23 8.13 -7.36
N VAL A 172 -18.84 6.95 -7.25
CA VAL A 172 -18.28 5.83 -6.46
C VAL A 172 -17.33 5.02 -7.33
N TYR A 173 -16.21 4.55 -6.77
CA TYR A 173 -15.28 3.68 -7.49
C TYR A 173 -15.96 2.39 -7.94
N ALA A 174 -15.86 2.10 -9.23
CA ALA A 174 -16.46 0.93 -9.86
C ALA A 174 -15.43 0.20 -10.72
N LYS A 175 -14.69 -0.74 -10.11
CA LYS A 175 -13.60 -1.53 -10.73
C LYS A 175 -13.92 -2.04 -12.13
N ASP A 176 -15.15 -2.51 -12.35
CA ASP A 176 -15.58 -3.12 -13.61
C ASP A 176 -16.07 -2.11 -14.65
N SER A 177 -16.12 -0.82 -14.33
CA SER A 177 -16.53 0.19 -15.30
C SER A 177 -15.48 0.34 -16.41
N PRO A 178 -15.89 0.54 -17.68
CA PRO A 178 -14.92 0.67 -18.79
C PRO A 178 -13.91 1.80 -18.58
N GLY A 179 -14.35 2.92 -18.00
CA GLY A 179 -13.47 4.05 -17.71
C GLY A 179 -12.39 3.74 -16.68
N GLU A 180 -12.69 2.91 -15.69
CA GLU A 180 -11.72 2.47 -14.66
C GLU A 180 -10.72 1.47 -15.23
N GLN A 181 -11.19 0.52 -16.04
CA GLN A 181 -10.31 -0.47 -16.68
C GLN A 181 -9.26 0.18 -17.58
N LEU A 182 -9.63 1.25 -18.30
CA LEU A 182 -8.69 1.98 -19.17
C LEU A 182 -7.55 2.68 -18.42
N LEU A 183 -7.66 2.91 -17.11
CA LEU A 183 -6.55 3.46 -16.32
C LEU A 183 -5.34 2.51 -16.26
N SER A 184 -5.55 1.21 -16.45
CA SER A 184 -4.48 0.21 -16.53
C SER A 184 -3.70 0.25 -17.86
N HIS A 185 -4.23 0.93 -18.89
CA HIS A 185 -3.57 1.02 -20.18
C HIS A 185 -2.22 1.76 -20.05
N PRO A 186 -1.09 1.21 -20.54
CA PRO A 186 0.24 1.78 -20.31
C PRO A 186 0.39 3.26 -20.74
N ASP A 187 -0.24 3.66 -21.85
CA ASP A 187 -0.23 5.06 -22.31
C ASP A 187 -1.01 5.98 -21.34
N VAL A 188 -2.13 5.50 -20.79
CA VAL A 188 -2.95 6.26 -19.84
C VAL A 188 -2.21 6.39 -18.51
N GLY A 189 -1.65 5.30 -17.98
CA GLY A 189 -0.84 5.33 -16.76
C GLY A 189 0.39 6.25 -16.88
N GLY A 190 1.06 6.23 -18.04
CA GLY A 190 2.17 7.15 -18.34
C GLY A 190 1.74 8.62 -18.47
N ALA A 191 0.57 8.88 -19.04
CA ALA A 191 -0.01 10.22 -19.11
C ALA A 191 -0.43 10.74 -17.73
N VAL A 192 -1.15 9.95 -16.94
CA VAL A 192 -1.55 10.27 -15.56
C VAL A 192 -0.31 10.59 -14.71
N SER A 193 0.75 9.79 -14.81
CA SER A 193 2.00 10.05 -14.10
C SER A 193 2.62 11.40 -14.45
N ARG A 194 2.60 11.79 -15.73
CA ARG A 194 3.07 13.12 -16.17
C ARG A 194 2.19 14.24 -15.63
N ILE A 195 0.87 14.08 -15.65
CA ILE A 195 -0.08 15.07 -15.11
C ILE A 195 0.16 15.27 -13.62
N VAL A 196 0.22 14.19 -12.83
CA VAL A 196 0.43 14.26 -11.38
C VAL A 196 1.80 14.87 -11.04
N ALA A 197 2.86 14.50 -11.78
CA ALA A 197 4.18 15.07 -11.61
C ALA A 197 4.19 16.58 -11.92
N ALA A 198 3.62 16.97 -13.06
CA ALA A 198 3.61 18.35 -13.52
C ALA A 198 2.73 19.25 -12.65
N ALA A 199 1.53 18.79 -12.27
CA ALA A 199 0.62 19.50 -11.39
C ALA A 199 1.20 19.67 -9.97
N GLY A 200 1.85 18.61 -9.44
CA GLY A 200 2.54 18.68 -8.16
C GLY A 200 3.67 19.70 -8.17
N GLN A 201 4.52 19.66 -9.19
CA GLN A 201 5.60 20.63 -9.36
C GLN A 201 5.07 22.06 -9.58
N MET A 202 4.05 22.22 -10.42
CA MET A 202 3.42 23.52 -10.68
C MET A 202 2.83 24.13 -9.41
N SER A 203 2.14 23.33 -8.59
CA SER A 203 1.55 23.77 -7.31
C SER A 203 2.60 24.32 -6.35
N VAL A 204 3.79 23.70 -6.30
CA VAL A 204 4.91 24.19 -5.50
C VAL A 204 5.51 25.47 -6.09
N LEU A 205 5.64 25.56 -7.42
CA LEU A 205 6.25 26.72 -8.09
C LEU A 205 5.44 28.00 -7.93
N VAL A 206 4.11 27.92 -7.95
CA VAL A 206 3.22 29.10 -7.90
C VAL A 206 2.92 29.57 -6.47
N ARG A 207 3.19 28.73 -5.48
CA ARG A 207 2.90 29.00 -4.06
C ARG A 207 4.07 29.72 -3.40
N THR A 208 3.78 30.51 -2.35
CA THR A 208 4.86 31.09 -1.56
C THR A 208 5.59 29.97 -0.80
N PRO A 209 6.93 30.00 -0.68
CA PRO A 209 7.67 28.93 -0.03
C PRO A 209 7.18 28.61 1.38
N PHE A 210 6.79 29.63 2.15
CA PHE A 210 6.28 29.45 3.51
C PHE A 210 5.00 28.60 3.54
N LEU A 211 4.05 28.83 2.62
CA LEU A 211 2.81 28.04 2.63
C LEU A 211 3.05 26.59 2.19
N THR A 212 4.05 26.32 1.35
CA THR A 212 4.48 24.95 1.04
C THR A 212 5.10 24.26 2.26
N LEU A 213 5.91 24.99 3.04
CA LEU A 213 6.46 24.49 4.30
C LEU A 213 5.38 24.24 5.36
N CYS A 214 4.35 25.09 5.44
CA CYS A 214 3.21 24.86 6.32
C CYS A 214 2.46 23.57 5.95
N ASP A 215 2.19 23.34 4.67
CA ASP A 215 1.53 22.10 4.21
C ASP A 215 2.36 20.86 4.59
N ALA A 216 3.68 20.91 4.41
CA ALA A 216 4.57 19.82 4.77
C ALA A 216 4.63 19.60 6.29
N GLY A 217 4.78 20.69 7.06
CA GLY A 217 4.91 20.64 8.52
C GLY A 217 3.62 20.26 9.25
N MET A 218 2.46 20.59 8.69
CA MET A 218 1.14 20.32 9.28
C MET A 218 0.43 19.11 8.64
N GLY A 219 1.05 18.48 7.64
CA GLY A 219 0.46 17.38 6.86
C GLY A 219 0.10 16.14 7.69
N TYR A 220 0.63 16.02 8.92
CA TYR A 220 0.33 14.95 9.86
C TYR A 220 -1.16 14.90 10.30
N HIS A 221 -1.92 15.98 10.11
CA HIS A 221 -3.36 15.98 10.37
C HIS A 221 -4.16 15.16 9.36
N LEU A 222 -3.71 15.08 8.10
CA LEU A 222 -4.41 14.33 7.06
C LEU A 222 -4.50 12.82 7.37
N PRO A 223 -3.40 12.08 7.67
CA PRO A 223 -3.49 10.68 8.06
C PRO A 223 -4.23 10.48 9.39
N ALA A 224 -4.16 11.43 10.33
CA ALA A 224 -4.91 11.35 11.59
C ALA A 224 -6.44 11.42 11.36
N CYS A 225 -6.89 12.33 10.50
CA CYS A 225 -8.29 12.41 10.10
C CYS A 225 -8.73 11.18 9.29
N LEU A 226 -7.86 10.67 8.42
CA LEU A 226 -8.12 9.47 7.62
C LEU A 226 -8.30 8.23 8.53
N ARG A 227 -7.47 8.09 9.57
CA ARG A 227 -7.62 7.08 10.61
C ARG A 227 -8.96 7.18 11.33
N PHE A 228 -9.38 8.40 11.69
CA PHE A 228 -10.67 8.61 12.33
C PHE A 228 -11.82 8.12 11.43
N MET A 229 -11.82 8.53 10.16
CA MET A 229 -12.83 8.12 9.19
C MET A 229 -12.91 6.60 9.04
N GLU A 230 -11.76 5.93 8.91
CA GLU A 230 -11.68 4.47 8.84
C GLU A 230 -12.18 3.81 10.15
N ALA A 231 -11.66 4.22 11.30
CA ALA A 231 -11.95 3.57 12.59
C ALA A 231 -13.41 3.76 13.05
N THR A 232 -14.09 4.78 12.54
CA THR A 232 -15.49 5.10 12.86
C THR A 232 -16.49 4.58 11.83
N ASN A 233 -16.00 3.85 10.81
CA ASN A 233 -16.82 3.25 9.75
C ASN A 233 -17.66 4.30 8.99
N VAL A 234 -17.14 5.52 8.86
CA VAL A 234 -17.79 6.60 8.11
C VAL A 234 -17.98 6.23 6.64
N PRO A 235 -17.05 5.55 5.94
CA PRO A 235 -17.28 5.12 4.56
C PRO A 235 -18.54 4.25 4.43
N GLU A 236 -18.76 3.30 5.33
CA GLU A 236 -19.96 2.46 5.34
C GLU A 236 -21.23 3.26 5.67
N ILE A 237 -21.16 4.19 6.63
CA ILE A 237 -22.27 5.09 6.96
C ILE A 237 -22.67 5.95 5.76
N LEU A 238 -21.69 6.51 5.05
CA LEU A 238 -21.93 7.38 3.90
C LEU A 238 -22.38 6.60 2.67
N ARG A 239 -22.02 5.31 2.54
CA ARG A 239 -22.54 4.45 1.47
C ARG A 239 -24.06 4.30 1.56
N GLU A 240 -24.60 4.13 2.76
CA GLU A 240 -26.06 4.05 2.98
C GLU A 240 -26.79 5.36 2.63
N ALA A 241 -26.10 6.50 2.79
CA ALA A 241 -26.64 7.82 2.47
C ALA A 241 -26.67 8.11 0.95
N GLY A 242 -25.79 7.46 0.18
CA GLY A 242 -25.66 7.68 -1.25
C GLY A 242 -25.11 9.06 -1.60
N LYS A 243 -25.43 9.54 -2.81
CA LYS A 243 -24.87 10.78 -3.37
C LYS A 243 -25.30 12.06 -2.64
N GLU A 244 -26.47 12.03 -1.99
CA GLU A 244 -26.99 13.17 -1.21
C GLU A 244 -26.24 13.36 0.12
N GLY A 245 -25.48 12.34 0.55
CA GLY A 245 -24.70 12.41 1.78
C GLY A 245 -25.53 12.39 3.06
N MET A 246 -24.84 12.57 4.18
CA MET A 246 -25.43 12.53 5.53
C MET A 246 -24.93 13.71 6.35
N HIS A 247 -25.86 14.38 7.05
CA HIS A 247 -25.52 15.44 7.99
C HIS A 247 -24.75 14.88 9.21
N VAL A 248 -23.76 15.62 9.71
CA VAL A 248 -22.89 15.20 10.82
C VAL A 248 -23.62 14.85 12.11
N ASP A 249 -24.81 15.39 12.34
CA ASP A 249 -25.64 15.01 13.48
C ASP A 249 -26.09 13.55 13.40
N GLU A 250 -26.46 13.08 12.20
CA GLU A 250 -26.84 11.67 11.98
C GLU A 250 -25.61 10.76 12.00
N ILE A 251 -24.49 11.21 11.42
CA ILE A 251 -23.20 10.50 11.52
C ILE A 251 -22.80 10.37 13.00
N GLY A 252 -22.91 11.44 13.79
CA GLY A 252 -22.56 11.47 15.21
C GLY A 252 -23.37 10.51 16.07
N LYS A 253 -24.66 10.31 15.74
CA LYS A 253 -25.51 9.29 16.41
C LYS A 253 -24.97 7.86 16.20
N ARG A 254 -24.36 7.58 15.06
CA ARG A 254 -23.81 6.26 14.71
C ARG A 254 -22.41 6.02 15.26
N VAL A 255 -21.54 7.03 15.19
CA VAL A 255 -20.16 6.93 15.71
C VAL A 255 -20.13 6.78 17.24
N LYS A 256 -21.04 7.48 17.95
CA LYS A 256 -21.15 7.56 19.42
C LYS A 256 -19.90 8.08 20.14
N GLY A 257 -20.09 8.91 21.16
CA GLY A 257 -18.99 9.42 22.00
C GLY A 257 -18.15 10.54 21.39
N VAL A 258 -18.52 11.06 20.21
CA VAL A 258 -17.86 12.19 19.55
C VAL A 258 -18.90 13.25 19.21
N GLU A 259 -18.60 14.51 19.52
CA GLU A 259 -19.48 15.65 19.20
C GLU A 259 -19.53 15.90 17.69
N ALA A 260 -20.72 16.18 17.15
CA ALA A 260 -20.95 16.34 15.71
C ALA A 260 -20.05 17.42 15.07
N TRP A 261 -19.79 18.53 15.77
CA TRP A 261 -18.90 19.58 15.29
C TRP A 261 -17.43 19.10 15.12
N LYS A 262 -16.96 18.15 15.96
CA LYS A 262 -15.62 17.57 15.79
C LYS A 262 -15.58 16.70 14.54
N ILE A 263 -16.62 15.90 14.31
CA ILE A 263 -16.76 15.08 13.10
C ILE A 263 -16.76 15.98 11.87
N SER A 264 -17.56 17.06 11.88
CA SER A 264 -17.59 18.06 10.82
C SER A 264 -16.20 18.60 10.47
N HIS A 265 -15.41 19.04 11.46
CA HIS A 265 -14.07 19.57 11.20
C HIS A 265 -13.10 18.52 10.64
N ILE A 266 -13.20 17.28 11.13
CA ILE A 266 -12.38 16.16 10.62
C ILE A 266 -12.74 15.85 9.17
N LEU A 267 -14.02 15.65 8.87
CA LEU A 267 -14.49 15.33 7.53
C LEU A 267 -14.25 16.49 6.56
N ARG A 268 -14.39 17.74 6.99
CA ARG A 268 -14.11 18.92 6.16
C ARG A 268 -12.65 19.01 5.71
N LEU A 269 -11.69 18.63 6.56
CA LEU A 269 -10.29 18.54 6.12
C LEU A 269 -10.13 17.48 5.02
N LEU A 270 -10.75 16.31 5.20
CA LEU A 270 -10.72 15.24 4.19
C LEU A 270 -11.40 15.67 2.88
N ALA A 271 -12.52 16.41 2.97
CA ALA A 271 -13.22 16.97 1.82
C ALA A 271 -12.36 18.00 1.07
N THR A 272 -11.67 18.86 1.81
CA THR A 272 -10.72 19.85 1.26
C THR A 272 -9.57 19.19 0.49
N HIS A 273 -9.20 17.97 0.89
CA HIS A 273 -8.19 17.14 0.22
C HIS A 273 -8.78 16.16 -0.81
N HIS A 274 -10.04 16.35 -1.23
CA HIS A 274 -10.73 15.55 -2.24
C HIS A 274 -10.87 14.06 -1.89
N LEU A 275 -10.77 13.69 -0.61
CA LEU A 275 -10.97 12.32 -0.15
C LEU A 275 -12.46 11.99 0.05
N LEU A 276 -13.30 13.02 0.22
CA LEU A 276 -14.76 12.92 0.32
C LEU A 276 -15.38 14.25 -0.14
N ARG A 277 -16.71 14.37 -0.09
CA ARG A 277 -17.44 15.58 -0.52
C ARG A 277 -18.20 16.17 0.66
N GLU A 278 -18.12 17.49 0.82
CA GLU A 278 -19.07 18.26 1.62
C GLU A 278 -20.09 18.85 0.64
N VAL A 279 -21.24 18.20 0.49
CA VAL A 279 -22.25 18.52 -0.55
C VAL A 279 -23.13 19.70 -0.16
N GLU A 280 -23.34 19.88 1.14
CA GLU A 280 -23.96 21.04 1.78
C GLU A 280 -23.23 21.29 3.11
N PRO A 281 -23.37 22.46 3.75
CA PRO A 281 -22.75 22.70 5.06
C PRO A 281 -23.04 21.56 6.02
N ASP A 282 -21.98 20.92 6.50
CA ASP A 282 -22.04 19.79 7.44
C ASP A 282 -22.75 18.52 6.92
N VAL A 283 -22.95 18.39 5.59
CA VAL A 283 -23.45 17.18 4.92
C VAL A 283 -22.36 16.57 4.06
N PHE A 284 -22.01 15.31 4.33
CA PHE A 284 -20.88 14.65 3.68
C PHE A 284 -21.30 13.43 2.87
N ALA A 285 -20.66 13.19 1.73
CA ALA A 285 -20.87 12.02 0.88
C ALA A 285 -19.54 11.36 0.51
N ASN A 286 -19.57 10.04 0.28
CA ASN A 286 -18.45 9.35 -0.34
C ASN A 286 -18.24 9.85 -1.77
N ASN A 287 -17.00 9.78 -2.22
CA ASN A 287 -16.58 10.03 -3.60
C ASN A 287 -15.73 8.85 -4.09
N ARG A 288 -15.06 9.01 -5.23
CA ARG A 288 -14.33 7.91 -5.88
C ARG A 288 -13.19 7.40 -5.01
N VAL A 289 -12.58 8.27 -4.20
CA VAL A 289 -11.46 7.91 -3.32
C VAL A 289 -11.96 7.29 -2.01
N SER A 290 -12.89 7.92 -1.30
CA SER A 290 -13.41 7.39 -0.02
C SER A 290 -14.18 6.10 -0.18
N SER A 291 -14.88 5.91 -1.29
CA SER A 291 -15.58 4.65 -1.57
C SER A 291 -14.63 3.46 -1.75
N PHE A 292 -13.35 3.69 -2.06
CA PHE A 292 -12.35 2.62 -2.08
C PHE A 292 -12.00 2.11 -0.65
N LEU A 293 -12.36 2.87 0.39
CA LEU A 293 -12.22 2.46 1.80
C LEU A 293 -13.46 1.76 2.34
N ASP A 294 -14.58 1.80 1.62
CA ASP A 294 -15.78 1.06 1.98
C ASP A 294 -15.52 -0.44 1.84
N THR A 295 -15.91 -1.20 2.86
CA THR A 295 -15.69 -2.65 2.90
C THR A 295 -16.76 -3.46 2.15
N GLY A 296 -17.79 -2.80 1.60
CA GLY A 296 -18.98 -3.43 1.03
C GLY A 296 -19.99 -3.93 2.08
N LYS A 297 -19.59 -3.98 3.36
CA LYS A 297 -20.39 -4.49 4.48
C LYS A 297 -21.32 -3.43 5.04
N GLY A 298 -22.47 -3.85 5.55
CA GLY A 298 -23.41 -2.92 6.19
C GLY A 298 -22.80 -2.30 7.46
N TRP A 299 -23.12 -1.05 7.79
CA TRP A 299 -22.57 -0.42 9.00
C TRP A 299 -22.94 -1.21 10.27
N GLU A 300 -24.18 -1.72 10.37
CA GLU A 300 -24.62 -2.56 11.49
C GLU A 300 -23.89 -3.91 11.56
N GLU A 301 -23.56 -4.50 10.41
CA GLU A 301 -22.79 -5.74 10.32
C GLU A 301 -21.38 -5.54 10.87
N VAL A 302 -20.70 -4.46 10.44
CA VAL A 302 -19.36 -4.11 10.93
C VAL A 302 -19.38 -3.78 12.42
N LEU A 303 -20.42 -3.10 12.91
CA LEU A 303 -20.57 -2.80 14.34
C LEU A 303 -20.76 -4.07 15.18
N GLY A 304 -21.47 -5.07 14.66
CA GLY A 304 -21.73 -6.35 15.32
C GLY A 304 -20.51 -7.28 15.38
N ALA A 305 -19.62 -7.20 14.40
CA ALA A 305 -18.41 -8.03 14.30
C ALA A 305 -17.19 -7.23 13.79
N PRO A 306 -16.67 -6.26 14.57
CA PRO A 306 -15.63 -5.34 14.12
C PRO A 306 -14.29 -6.03 13.79
N GLU A 307 -14.03 -7.20 14.36
CA GLU A 307 -12.88 -8.05 14.00
C GLU A 307 -12.96 -8.57 12.57
N LYS A 308 -14.19 -8.78 12.06
CA LYS A 308 -14.42 -9.30 10.70
C LYS A 308 -14.47 -8.23 9.64
N LYS A 309 -14.33 -6.94 10.00
CA LYS A 309 -14.47 -5.80 9.07
C LYS A 309 -13.77 -6.02 7.73
N TYR A 310 -12.53 -6.52 7.77
CA TYR A 310 -11.69 -6.67 6.58
C TYR A 310 -11.79 -8.04 5.88
N GLU A 311 -12.52 -9.01 6.45
CA GLU A 311 -12.72 -10.32 5.82
C GLU A 311 -13.46 -10.18 4.48
N ASN A 312 -13.01 -10.92 3.45
CA ASN A 312 -13.61 -10.91 2.11
C ASN A 312 -13.67 -9.53 1.44
N THR A 313 -12.68 -8.66 1.72
CA THR A 313 -12.50 -7.35 1.08
C THR A 313 -11.21 -7.33 0.24
N GLU A 314 -11.04 -6.31 -0.59
CA GLU A 314 -9.79 -6.04 -1.32
C GLU A 314 -8.65 -5.54 -0.39
N GLY A 315 -8.93 -5.31 0.91
CA GLY A 315 -7.91 -4.99 1.91
C GLY A 315 -7.47 -3.52 1.97
N ALA A 316 -8.01 -2.63 1.15
CA ALA A 316 -7.67 -1.20 1.13
C ALA A 316 -7.91 -0.50 2.48
N ALA A 317 -9.05 -0.76 3.12
CA ALA A 317 -9.35 -0.23 4.45
C ALA A 317 -8.35 -0.71 5.52
N ALA A 318 -7.97 -2.00 5.46
CA ALA A 318 -6.96 -2.56 6.37
C ALA A 318 -5.59 -1.93 6.14
N PHE A 319 -5.22 -1.67 4.89
CA PHE A 319 -3.99 -1.00 4.50
C PHE A 319 -3.95 0.43 5.04
N VAL A 320 -5.01 1.22 4.87
CA VAL A 320 -5.10 2.57 5.42
C VAL A 320 -5.06 2.56 6.95
N ALA A 321 -5.76 1.62 7.59
CA ALA A 321 -5.74 1.48 9.04
C ALA A 321 -4.33 1.15 9.59
N LEU A 322 -3.58 0.27 8.92
CA LEU A 322 -2.19 -0.04 9.26
C LEU A 322 -1.27 1.19 9.11
N ASN A 323 -1.36 1.86 7.97
CA ASN A 323 -0.49 3.00 7.67
C ASN A 323 -0.76 4.21 8.57
N THR A 324 -2.01 4.48 8.89
CA THR A 324 -2.40 5.64 9.69
C THR A 324 -2.35 5.40 11.20
N ASP A 325 -2.20 4.16 11.65
CA ASP A 325 -2.05 3.80 13.07
C ASP A 325 -0.60 3.50 13.45
N GLU A 326 -0.13 2.25 13.34
CA GLU A 326 1.20 1.84 13.82
C GLU A 326 2.34 2.51 13.04
N LEU A 327 2.26 2.50 11.72
CA LEU A 327 3.35 2.97 10.87
C LEU A 327 3.49 4.50 10.95
N PHE A 328 2.37 5.21 11.01
CA PHE A 328 2.37 6.66 11.23
C PHE A 328 2.98 7.02 12.59
N LYS A 329 2.65 6.28 13.66
CA LYS A 329 3.27 6.48 14.98
C LYS A 329 4.77 6.20 14.95
N ALA A 330 5.22 5.15 14.27
CA ALA A 330 6.65 4.88 14.10
C ALA A 330 7.35 6.01 13.33
N SER A 331 6.71 6.53 12.28
CA SER A 331 7.21 7.66 11.48
C SER A 331 7.39 8.94 12.29
N ALA A 332 6.46 9.22 13.22
CA ALA A 332 6.51 10.40 14.09
C ALA A 332 7.78 10.45 14.97
N TYR A 333 8.41 9.30 15.25
CA TYR A 333 9.62 9.20 16.07
C TYR A 333 10.92 9.16 15.26
N LEU A 334 10.90 9.29 13.93
CA LEU A 334 12.09 9.17 13.09
C LEU A 334 13.26 10.04 13.56
N THR A 335 13.02 11.33 13.78
CA THR A 335 14.07 12.29 14.17
C THR A 335 14.67 11.96 15.53
N ASP A 336 13.81 11.70 16.52
CA ASP A 336 14.17 11.33 17.89
C ASP A 336 15.10 10.11 17.92
N SER A 337 14.89 9.21 16.98
CA SER A 337 15.58 7.93 16.88
C SER A 337 16.93 8.01 16.19
N LEU A 338 17.06 8.90 15.21
CA LEU A 338 18.31 9.14 14.49
C LEU A 338 19.22 10.13 15.21
N LEU A 339 18.63 11.06 15.98
CA LEU A 339 19.34 12.13 16.67
C LEU A 339 18.98 12.15 18.17
N PRO A 340 19.23 11.05 18.92
CA PRO A 340 18.85 10.94 20.32
C PRO A 340 19.49 12.01 21.21
N ASP A 341 20.65 12.54 20.82
CA ASP A 341 21.36 13.60 21.54
C ASP A 341 20.62 14.95 21.52
N LEU A 342 19.69 15.16 20.57
CA LEU A 342 18.86 16.37 20.52
C LEU A 342 17.64 16.28 21.44
N MET A 343 17.32 15.11 21.98
CA MET A 343 16.20 14.96 22.91
C MET A 343 16.56 15.51 24.29
N PRO A 344 15.72 16.38 24.89
CA PRO A 344 15.89 16.78 26.27
C PRO A 344 15.90 15.55 27.17
N ARG A 345 16.96 15.36 27.96
CA ARG A 345 17.15 14.19 28.85
C ARG A 345 16.09 14.07 29.96
N GLU A 346 15.23 15.07 30.13
CA GLU A 346 14.43 15.29 31.34
C GLU A 346 12.93 15.53 31.11
N ASP A 347 12.40 15.44 29.89
CA ASP A 347 10.95 15.61 29.69
C ASP A 347 10.17 14.37 30.17
N GLU A 348 9.71 14.42 31.43
CA GLU A 348 8.89 13.40 32.08
C GLU A 348 7.58 13.08 31.33
N ILE A 349 7.15 13.98 30.43
CA ILE A 349 5.96 13.79 29.57
C ILE A 349 6.19 12.69 28.52
N LEU A 350 7.42 12.50 28.05
CA LEU A 350 7.77 11.45 27.07
C LEU A 350 8.03 10.08 27.73
N LYS A 351 8.10 9.99 29.07
CA LYS A 351 8.14 8.69 29.76
C LYS A 351 6.81 7.93 29.66
N GLU A 352 5.70 8.63 29.42
CA GLU A 352 4.38 8.02 29.17
C GLU A 352 4.09 7.80 27.67
N LEU A 353 4.77 8.54 26.78
CA LEU A 353 4.68 8.43 25.33
C LEU A 353 6.07 8.05 24.79
N ASP A 354 6.42 6.76 24.91
CA ASP A 354 7.73 6.21 24.58
C ASP A 354 8.15 6.55 23.12
N PRO A 355 9.15 7.43 22.91
CA PRO A 355 9.39 8.10 21.63
C PRO A 355 10.50 7.46 20.80
N THR A 356 10.33 6.19 20.43
CA THR A 356 11.34 5.51 19.63
C THR A 356 10.70 4.77 18.45
N PRO A 357 11.48 4.42 17.40
CA PRO A 357 10.97 3.56 16.35
C PRO A 357 10.65 2.22 17.01
N ILE A 358 9.87 1.43 16.30
CA ILE A 358 9.46 0.08 16.69
C ILE A 358 10.64 -0.79 17.20
N ASN A 359 11.89 -0.43 16.90
CA ASN A 359 13.08 -1.18 17.28
C ASN A 359 13.91 -0.67 18.48
N SER A 360 13.60 0.44 19.20
CA SER A 360 14.51 0.87 20.29
C SER A 360 13.96 1.09 21.70
N LYS A 361 12.65 1.18 21.92
CA LYS A 361 11.91 0.97 23.19
C LYS A 361 10.47 1.44 23.00
N MET A 362 9.56 0.53 22.67
CA MET A 362 8.21 0.60 23.21
C MET A 362 8.25 -0.06 24.60
N PRO A 363 7.36 0.29 25.55
CA PRO A 363 7.28 -0.41 26.82
C PRO A 363 6.61 -1.76 26.55
N ARG A 364 7.39 -2.76 26.10
CA ARG A 364 7.30 -4.20 26.43
C ARG A 364 8.03 -5.19 25.49
N THR A 365 8.67 -4.79 24.39
CA THR A 365 9.42 -5.78 23.58
C THR A 365 10.69 -5.20 22.94
N ARG A 366 11.85 -5.79 23.27
CA ARG A 366 13.15 -5.59 22.58
C ARG A 366 13.22 -6.36 21.24
N SER A 367 12.08 -6.61 20.61
CA SER A 367 11.92 -7.61 19.56
C SER A 367 11.68 -6.94 18.22
N HIS A 368 12.25 -7.51 17.15
CA HIS A 368 12.00 -7.09 15.76
C HIS A 368 10.49 -7.00 15.46
N TYR A 369 10.06 -6.14 14.52
CA TYR A 369 8.64 -5.89 14.20
C TYR A 369 7.82 -7.18 14.07
N TRP A 370 8.34 -8.17 13.33
CA TRP A 370 7.67 -9.46 13.16
C TRP A 370 7.41 -10.21 14.46
N ALA A 371 8.39 -10.24 15.35
CA ALA A 371 8.27 -10.87 16.66
C ALA A 371 7.31 -10.10 17.58
N TRP A 372 7.27 -8.76 17.45
CA TRP A 372 6.28 -7.94 18.14
C TRP A 372 4.87 -8.20 17.61
N LEU A 373 4.69 -8.26 16.29
CA LEU A 373 3.39 -8.48 15.66
C LEU A 373 2.80 -9.85 16.03
N GLU A 374 3.65 -10.86 16.19
CA GLU A 374 3.29 -12.22 16.63
C GLU A 374 3.14 -12.38 18.14
N ALA A 375 3.53 -11.37 18.93
CA ALA A 375 3.44 -11.43 20.37
C ALA A 375 1.97 -11.47 20.83
N ARG A 376 1.72 -12.20 21.92
CA ARG A 376 0.41 -12.28 22.58
C ARG A 376 -0.15 -10.87 22.85
N GLY A 377 -1.41 -10.64 22.47
CA GLY A 377 -2.09 -9.35 22.56
C GLY A 377 -2.08 -8.52 21.28
N ASN A 378 -1.35 -8.96 20.24
CA ASN A 378 -1.32 -8.31 18.92
C ASN A 378 -2.08 -9.08 17.84
N GLU A 379 -2.92 -10.06 18.20
CA GLU A 379 -3.61 -10.96 17.27
C GLU A 379 -4.42 -10.18 16.22
N ARG A 380 -5.17 -9.15 16.65
CA ARG A 380 -5.92 -8.27 15.73
C ARG A 380 -5.01 -7.48 14.78
N ARG A 381 -3.82 -7.09 15.23
CA ARG A 381 -2.85 -6.36 14.39
C ARG A 381 -2.24 -7.30 13.35
N LEU A 382 -1.87 -8.51 13.76
CA LEU A 382 -1.36 -9.54 12.88
C LEU A 382 -2.39 -9.90 11.80
N GLU A 383 -3.65 -10.07 12.19
CA GLU A 383 -4.74 -10.32 11.25
C GLU A 383 -4.93 -9.16 10.27
N ARG A 384 -5.02 -7.92 10.78
CA ARG A 384 -5.15 -6.72 9.92
C ARG A 384 -3.96 -6.59 8.98
N PHE A 385 -2.74 -6.88 9.44
CA PHE A 385 -1.54 -6.86 8.61
C PHE A 385 -1.70 -7.80 7.41
N GLY A 386 -2.13 -9.04 7.64
CA GLY A 386 -2.40 -9.99 6.56
C GLY A 386 -3.42 -9.48 5.53
N LYS A 387 -4.48 -8.79 5.97
CA LYS A 387 -5.47 -8.16 5.07
C LYS A 387 -4.91 -6.94 4.35
N ALA A 388 -4.08 -6.13 5.03
CA ALA A 388 -3.42 -4.96 4.46
C ALA A 388 -2.45 -5.34 3.33
N MET A 389 -1.77 -6.49 3.42
CA MET A 389 -0.97 -7.03 2.32
C MET A 389 -1.80 -7.40 1.08
N GLY A 390 -3.08 -7.71 1.25
CA GLY A 390 -4.02 -7.79 0.13
C GLY A 390 -4.25 -6.41 -0.51
N GLY A 391 -4.46 -5.39 0.33
CA GLY A 391 -4.68 -4.01 -0.10
C GLY A 391 -3.49 -3.36 -0.81
N SER A 392 -2.25 -3.70 -0.43
CA SER A 392 -1.04 -3.18 -1.10
C SER A 392 -0.93 -3.60 -2.57
N ARG A 393 -1.69 -4.62 -3.01
CA ARG A 393 -1.79 -5.00 -4.43
C ARG A 393 -2.35 -3.88 -5.31
N GLY A 394 -2.99 -2.87 -4.74
CA GLY A 394 -3.39 -1.66 -5.46
C GLY A 394 -2.21 -0.86 -6.05
N TRP A 395 -0.96 -1.16 -5.68
CA TRP A 395 0.24 -0.60 -6.32
C TRP A 395 0.82 -1.47 -7.42
N GLU A 396 0.36 -2.72 -7.53
CA GLU A 396 0.77 -3.65 -8.58
C GLU A 396 0.00 -3.32 -9.87
N GLY A 397 0.69 -3.37 -11.01
CA GLY A 397 0.03 -3.43 -12.32
C GLY A 397 -0.51 -4.83 -12.61
N GLU A 398 -1.14 -5.03 -13.77
CA GLU A 398 -1.55 -6.37 -14.23
C GLU A 398 -0.36 -7.33 -14.36
N ASP A 399 0.80 -6.80 -14.79
CA ASP A 399 2.08 -7.52 -14.86
C ASP A 399 3.02 -6.98 -13.78
N ASP A 400 3.46 -7.84 -12.85
CA ASP A 400 4.46 -7.50 -11.83
C ASP A 400 5.90 -7.81 -12.28
N GLY A 401 6.08 -8.23 -13.54
CA GLY A 401 7.36 -8.55 -14.16
C GLY A 401 7.98 -9.87 -13.69
N MET A 402 7.42 -10.53 -12.68
CA MET A 402 7.98 -11.76 -12.10
C MET A 402 7.90 -12.94 -13.07
N GLY A 403 6.92 -12.94 -13.97
CA GLY A 403 6.79 -13.95 -15.04
C GLY A 403 7.73 -13.71 -16.23
N SER A 404 8.53 -12.64 -16.23
CA SER A 404 9.45 -12.36 -17.33
C SER A 404 10.72 -13.23 -17.27
N TRP A 405 11.69 -12.96 -18.13
CA TRP A 405 12.99 -13.64 -18.07
C TRP A 405 13.59 -13.54 -16.65
N PRO A 406 14.14 -14.63 -16.07
CA PRO A 406 14.47 -15.89 -16.73
C PRO A 406 13.33 -16.92 -16.78
N MET A 407 12.17 -16.71 -16.14
CA MET A 407 11.09 -17.71 -16.05
C MET A 407 10.69 -18.28 -17.42
N THR A 408 10.57 -17.42 -18.42
CA THR A 408 10.25 -17.80 -19.81
C THR A 408 11.31 -18.61 -20.53
N ALA A 409 12.54 -18.66 -20.02
CA ALA A 409 13.68 -19.36 -20.60
C ALA A 409 14.10 -20.60 -19.81
N LEU A 410 13.43 -20.88 -18.67
CA LEU A 410 13.75 -22.05 -17.85
C LEU A 410 13.25 -23.34 -18.51
N PRO A 411 14.04 -24.43 -18.48
CA PRO A 411 13.60 -25.72 -18.98
C PRO A 411 12.35 -26.24 -18.24
N PRO A 412 11.51 -27.08 -18.89
CA PRO A 412 10.46 -27.81 -18.22
C PRO A 412 10.95 -28.55 -16.98
N ASN A 413 10.08 -28.66 -15.95
CA ASN A 413 10.39 -29.28 -14.66
C ASN A 413 11.45 -28.56 -13.80
N SER A 414 11.85 -27.34 -14.17
CA SER A 414 12.73 -26.51 -13.35
C SER A 414 12.10 -26.19 -12.00
N LEU A 415 12.95 -26.24 -10.96
CA LEU A 415 12.57 -25.92 -9.58
C LEU A 415 12.80 -24.45 -9.28
N ILE A 416 11.75 -23.80 -8.77
CA ILE A 416 11.75 -22.43 -8.28
C ILE A 416 11.56 -22.46 -6.75
N ILE A 417 12.42 -21.76 -6.02
CA ILE A 417 12.29 -21.59 -4.58
C ILE A 417 11.87 -20.15 -4.29
N ASP A 418 10.67 -19.99 -3.73
CA ASP A 418 10.09 -18.71 -3.33
C ASP A 418 10.41 -18.47 -1.85
N VAL A 419 11.41 -17.62 -1.59
CA VAL A 419 12.03 -17.45 -0.27
C VAL A 419 11.32 -16.32 0.47
N GLY A 420 10.71 -16.64 1.62
CA GLY A 420 9.81 -15.71 2.30
C GLY A 420 8.52 -15.48 1.51
N GLY A 421 8.06 -16.49 0.76
CA GLY A 421 6.98 -16.33 -0.22
C GLY A 421 5.59 -16.08 0.37
N GLY A 422 5.45 -16.00 1.70
CA GLY A 422 4.19 -15.78 2.37
C GLY A 422 3.20 -16.93 2.12
N ILE A 423 1.98 -16.58 1.74
CA ILE A 423 0.96 -17.55 1.29
C ILE A 423 1.19 -18.05 -0.15
N GLY A 424 2.34 -17.72 -0.78
CA GLY A 424 2.72 -18.18 -2.11
C GLY A 424 1.92 -17.56 -3.25
N SER A 425 1.39 -16.34 -3.11
CA SER A 425 0.56 -15.75 -4.18
C SER A 425 1.31 -15.51 -5.49
N THR A 426 2.60 -15.15 -5.41
CA THR A 426 3.45 -14.99 -6.60
C THR A 426 3.72 -16.35 -7.26
N SER A 427 4.09 -17.36 -6.46
CA SER A 427 4.24 -18.74 -6.92
C SER A 427 2.96 -19.30 -7.57
N MET A 428 1.78 -18.96 -7.04
CA MET A 428 0.48 -19.37 -7.62
C MET A 428 0.28 -18.76 -9.01
N LYS A 429 0.46 -17.44 -9.17
CA LYS A 429 0.39 -16.76 -10.48
C LYS A 429 1.39 -17.36 -11.48
N LEU A 430 2.62 -17.62 -11.05
CA LEU A 430 3.64 -18.25 -11.90
C LEU A 430 3.27 -19.69 -12.27
N ALA A 431 2.68 -20.45 -11.36
CA ALA A 431 2.25 -21.82 -11.64
C ALA A 431 1.13 -21.89 -12.68
N GLU A 432 0.22 -20.90 -12.71
CA GLU A 432 -0.79 -20.75 -13.74
C GLU A 432 -0.16 -20.43 -15.12
N GLY A 433 0.79 -19.50 -15.16
CA GLY A 433 1.46 -19.09 -16.40
C GLY A 433 2.48 -20.10 -16.95
N PHE A 434 3.06 -20.95 -16.11
CA PHE A 434 4.16 -21.86 -16.48
C PHE A 434 3.90 -23.30 -16.02
N PRO A 435 3.00 -24.07 -16.70
CA PRO A 435 2.48 -25.37 -16.25
C PRO A 435 3.51 -26.46 -15.91
N GLU A 436 4.75 -26.33 -16.38
CA GLU A 436 5.81 -27.32 -16.17
C GLU A 436 6.81 -26.93 -15.08
N LEU A 437 6.74 -25.71 -14.52
CA LEU A 437 7.60 -25.29 -13.40
C LEU A 437 7.10 -25.87 -12.08
N LYS A 438 8.04 -26.11 -11.16
CA LYS A 438 7.79 -26.65 -9.80
C LYS A 438 8.20 -25.62 -8.76
N PHE A 439 7.49 -25.59 -7.64
CA PHE A 439 7.62 -24.54 -6.64
C PHE A 439 7.84 -25.11 -5.25
N VAL A 440 8.80 -24.54 -4.53
CA VAL A 440 8.91 -24.69 -3.07
C VAL A 440 8.74 -23.29 -2.47
N VAL A 441 7.67 -23.10 -1.70
CA VAL A 441 7.39 -21.85 -1.01
C VAL A 441 7.91 -21.96 0.41
N GLN A 442 8.95 -21.18 0.72
CA GLN A 442 9.61 -21.17 2.02
C GLN A 442 9.11 -20.01 2.86
N ASP A 443 8.67 -20.28 4.08
CA ASP A 443 8.35 -19.25 5.07
C ASP A 443 8.42 -19.82 6.49
N ARG A 444 8.02 -19.03 7.48
CA ARG A 444 7.87 -19.43 8.87
C ARG A 444 6.66 -20.36 9.03
N GLU A 445 6.69 -21.17 10.08
CA GLU A 445 5.71 -22.24 10.32
C GLU A 445 4.24 -21.77 10.24
N ALA A 446 3.91 -20.70 10.97
CA ALA A 446 2.56 -20.15 10.98
C ALA A 446 2.11 -19.67 9.59
N VAL A 447 3.03 -19.12 8.80
CA VAL A 447 2.74 -18.58 7.46
C VAL A 447 2.59 -19.70 6.44
N CYS A 448 3.44 -20.73 6.51
CA CYS A 448 3.30 -21.92 5.68
C CYS A 448 1.95 -22.61 5.90
N ALA A 449 1.47 -22.71 7.14
CA ALA A 449 0.15 -23.26 7.44
C ALA A 449 -0.97 -22.50 6.74
N LEU A 450 -0.97 -21.16 6.84
CA LEU A 450 -1.92 -20.29 6.14
C LEU A 450 -1.81 -20.43 4.61
N GLY A 451 -0.60 -20.58 4.08
CA GLY A 451 -0.35 -20.79 2.66
C GLY A 451 -0.96 -22.10 2.14
N VAL A 452 -0.79 -23.20 2.87
CA VAL A 452 -1.40 -24.49 2.53
C VAL A 452 -2.92 -24.40 2.50
N GLU A 453 -3.54 -23.74 3.48
CA GLU A 453 -5.00 -23.52 3.50
C GLU A 453 -5.46 -22.70 2.30
N ALA A 454 -4.76 -21.61 1.99
CA ALA A 454 -5.07 -20.76 0.86
C ALA A 454 -4.98 -21.50 -0.49
N TRP A 455 -3.97 -22.35 -0.67
CA TRP A 455 -3.79 -23.14 -1.89
C TRP A 455 -4.81 -24.28 -1.99
N LYS A 456 -5.14 -24.98 -0.89
CA LYS A 456 -6.22 -25.99 -0.88
C LYS A 456 -7.56 -25.42 -1.32
N ALA A 457 -7.83 -24.15 -0.99
CA ALA A 457 -9.07 -23.49 -1.36
C ALA A 457 -9.11 -23.03 -2.83
N ARG A 458 -7.97 -22.87 -3.50
CA ARG A 458 -7.87 -22.24 -4.84
C ARG A 458 -7.36 -23.18 -5.93
N CYS A 459 -6.32 -23.93 -5.64
CA CYS A 459 -5.60 -24.80 -6.57
C CYS A 459 -5.05 -26.06 -5.86
N PRO A 460 -5.92 -26.87 -5.22
CA PRO A 460 -5.50 -28.06 -4.48
C PRO A 460 -4.69 -29.05 -5.34
N GLU A 461 -4.97 -29.12 -6.64
CA GLU A 461 -4.29 -29.98 -7.61
C GLU A 461 -2.78 -29.71 -7.70
N LEU A 462 -2.33 -28.46 -7.48
CA LEU A 462 -0.90 -28.14 -7.50
C LEU A 462 -0.15 -28.72 -6.30
N LEU A 463 -0.82 -28.81 -5.14
CA LEU A 463 -0.29 -29.44 -3.94
C LEU A 463 -0.34 -30.96 -4.05
N GLU A 464 -1.47 -31.51 -4.48
CA GLU A 464 -1.70 -32.95 -4.62
C GLU A 464 -0.75 -33.60 -5.64
N ALA A 465 -0.48 -32.90 -6.76
CA ALA A 465 0.48 -33.35 -7.77
C ALA A 465 1.95 -33.19 -7.32
N GLY A 466 2.22 -32.62 -6.14
CA GLY A 466 3.57 -32.32 -5.68
C GLY A 466 4.30 -31.28 -6.52
N ARG A 467 3.56 -30.50 -7.32
CA ARG A 467 4.12 -29.43 -8.16
C ARG A 467 4.46 -28.18 -7.34
N ALA A 468 3.73 -27.95 -6.26
CA ALA A 468 4.03 -26.93 -5.28
C ALA A 468 4.02 -27.52 -3.87
N VAL A 469 4.99 -27.12 -3.04
CA VAL A 469 5.03 -27.51 -1.63
C VAL A 469 5.45 -26.34 -0.75
N PHE A 470 4.83 -26.24 0.42
CA PHE A 470 5.25 -25.32 1.46
C PHE A 470 6.31 -25.98 2.35
N GLN A 471 7.41 -25.26 2.60
CA GLN A 471 8.51 -25.73 3.43
C GLN A 471 8.81 -24.70 4.52
N VAL A 472 8.67 -25.11 5.78
CA VAL A 472 9.09 -24.26 6.91
C VAL A 472 10.60 -24.05 6.83
N HIS A 473 11.02 -22.79 6.71
CA HIS A 473 12.43 -22.45 6.60
C HIS A 473 12.75 -21.05 7.14
N ASP A 474 13.90 -20.94 7.81
CA ASP A 474 14.54 -19.68 8.17
C ASP A 474 15.60 -19.35 7.11
N PHE A 475 15.38 -18.30 6.32
CA PHE A 475 16.29 -17.89 5.25
C PHE A 475 17.66 -17.38 5.74
N PHE A 476 17.85 -17.19 7.06
CA PHE A 476 19.18 -16.92 7.62
C PHE A 476 19.98 -18.20 7.84
N ALA A 477 19.30 -19.35 7.91
CA ALA A 477 19.91 -20.66 7.98
C ALA A 477 20.36 -21.14 6.59
N SER A 478 21.17 -22.20 6.56
CA SER A 478 21.59 -22.80 5.30
C SER A 478 20.41 -23.47 4.60
N GLN A 479 20.34 -23.31 3.27
CA GLN A 479 19.28 -23.90 2.47
C GLN A 479 19.21 -25.43 2.65
N PRO A 480 18.02 -26.01 2.84
CA PRO A 480 17.89 -27.42 3.15
C PRO A 480 18.38 -28.31 2.01
N LYS A 481 19.20 -29.32 2.31
CA LYS A 481 19.60 -30.36 1.33
C LYS A 481 18.44 -31.26 0.91
N MET A 482 17.41 -31.37 1.76
CA MET A 482 16.30 -32.34 1.69
C MET A 482 15.14 -31.92 0.77
N ILE A 483 15.37 -31.12 -0.27
CA ILE A 483 14.30 -30.89 -1.27
C ILE A 483 13.90 -32.20 -1.97
N GLU A 484 14.82 -33.19 -2.00
CA GLU A 484 14.58 -34.56 -2.47
C GLU A 484 13.36 -35.25 -1.80
N SER A 485 13.17 -35.09 -0.48
CA SER A 485 12.07 -35.80 0.23
C SER A 485 10.73 -35.10 0.13
N VAL A 486 10.72 -33.81 -0.21
CA VAL A 486 9.51 -32.97 -0.24
C VAL A 486 8.76 -33.10 -1.57
N THR A 487 9.48 -33.42 -2.66
CA THR A 487 8.91 -33.43 -4.01
C THR A 487 9.03 -34.76 -4.74
N GLY A 488 9.72 -35.77 -4.16
CA GLY A 488 9.95 -37.06 -4.81
C GLY A 488 10.83 -36.98 -6.06
N ILE A 489 11.50 -35.85 -6.27
CA ILE A 489 12.28 -35.53 -7.46
C ILE A 489 13.74 -35.42 -7.03
N ALA A 490 14.57 -36.36 -7.47
CA ALA A 490 16.02 -36.23 -7.36
C ALA A 490 16.46 -35.07 -8.26
N MET A 491 16.84 -33.93 -7.67
CA MET A 491 17.36 -32.79 -8.41
C MET A 491 18.55 -32.18 -7.72
N GLY A 492 19.47 -31.73 -8.55
CA GLY A 492 20.56 -30.86 -8.16
C GLY A 492 20.06 -29.43 -7.82
N PRO A 493 20.89 -28.41 -7.99
CA PRO A 493 20.61 -27.05 -7.54
C PRO A 493 19.33 -26.46 -8.17
N PRO A 494 18.63 -25.54 -7.46
CA PRO A 494 17.42 -24.91 -7.99
C PRO A 494 17.71 -24.11 -9.25
N ALA A 495 16.74 -24.03 -10.16
CA ALA A 495 16.88 -23.23 -11.37
C ALA A 495 16.76 -21.73 -11.04
N ALA A 496 15.93 -21.37 -10.07
CA ALA A 496 15.81 -20.00 -9.61
C ALA A 496 15.41 -19.87 -8.13
N PHE A 497 15.86 -18.79 -7.51
CA PHE A 497 15.31 -18.25 -6.26
C PHE A 497 14.51 -16.98 -6.54
N ILE A 498 13.41 -16.81 -5.81
CA ILE A 498 12.62 -15.58 -5.78
C ILE A 498 12.73 -14.95 -4.39
N LEU A 499 12.98 -13.65 -4.35
CA LEU A 499 12.87 -12.79 -3.17
C LEU A 499 12.00 -11.60 -3.57
N ARG A 500 10.73 -11.57 -3.16
CA ARG A 500 9.80 -10.48 -3.50
C ARG A 500 9.36 -9.77 -2.24
N VAL A 501 9.70 -8.48 -2.10
CA VAL A 501 9.35 -7.66 -0.93
C VAL A 501 9.99 -8.30 0.32
N ILE A 502 11.27 -8.70 0.19
CA ILE A 502 12.02 -9.38 1.27
C ILE A 502 13.24 -8.60 1.69
N LEU A 503 14.16 -8.28 0.77
CA LEU A 503 15.42 -7.66 1.17
C LEU A 503 15.23 -6.24 1.69
N HIS A 504 14.13 -5.60 1.33
CA HIS A 504 13.75 -4.26 1.79
C HIS A 504 13.43 -4.17 3.29
N ASP A 505 12.99 -5.26 3.93
CA ASP A 505 12.76 -5.35 5.37
C ASP A 505 14.08 -5.29 6.17
N TRP A 506 15.21 -5.58 5.50
CA TRP A 506 16.46 -5.89 6.18
C TRP A 506 17.56 -4.88 5.87
N PRO A 507 18.30 -4.40 6.89
CA PRO A 507 19.55 -3.69 6.67
C PRO A 507 20.56 -4.57 5.92
N ASP A 508 21.51 -3.94 5.22
CA ASP A 508 22.47 -4.62 4.32
C ASP A 508 23.17 -5.83 4.93
N ALA A 509 23.56 -5.77 6.21
CA ALA A 509 24.22 -6.88 6.88
C ALA A 509 23.34 -8.15 6.93
N PHE A 510 22.03 -7.99 7.11
CA PHE A 510 21.07 -9.09 7.16
C PHE A 510 20.63 -9.52 5.76
N ALA A 511 20.33 -8.57 4.87
CA ALA A 511 20.03 -8.86 3.47
C ALA A 511 21.18 -9.65 2.81
N ARG A 512 22.44 -9.26 3.08
CA ARG A 512 23.63 -9.99 2.62
C ARG A 512 23.70 -11.40 3.19
N ARG A 513 23.31 -11.64 4.44
CA ARG A 513 23.29 -12.99 5.03
C ARG A 513 22.30 -13.89 4.30
N ILE A 514 21.11 -13.40 3.97
CA ILE A 514 20.12 -14.13 3.16
C ILE A 514 20.74 -14.50 1.82
N LEU A 515 21.25 -13.50 1.08
CA LEU A 515 21.86 -13.69 -0.23
C LEU A 515 23.02 -14.69 -0.22
N LEU A 516 23.84 -14.72 0.84
CA LEU A 516 24.92 -15.69 1.01
C LEU A 516 24.42 -17.12 1.22
N GLN A 517 23.32 -17.33 1.93
CA GLN A 517 22.75 -18.68 2.08
C GLN A 517 22.21 -19.19 0.75
N LEU A 518 21.57 -18.32 -0.04
CA LEU A 518 21.12 -18.67 -1.39
C LEU A 518 22.31 -18.93 -2.32
N ARG A 519 23.37 -18.12 -2.24
CA ARG A 519 24.57 -18.30 -3.08
C ARG A 519 25.22 -19.67 -2.86
N LYS A 520 25.29 -20.15 -1.61
CA LYS A 520 25.86 -21.47 -1.28
C LYS A 520 25.08 -22.64 -1.87
N ALA A 521 23.79 -22.46 -2.17
CA ALA A 521 22.94 -23.47 -2.78
C ALA A 521 22.80 -23.30 -4.31
N ALA A 522 23.34 -22.22 -4.87
CA ALA A 522 23.25 -21.90 -6.29
C ALA A 522 24.30 -22.66 -7.10
N TYR A 523 23.94 -23.00 -8.34
CA TYR A 523 24.86 -23.45 -9.37
C TYR A 523 25.45 -22.26 -10.11
N GLU A 524 26.77 -22.20 -10.23
CA GLU A 524 27.44 -21.08 -10.91
C GLU A 524 27.39 -21.20 -12.44
N GLY A 525 27.25 -22.41 -13.00
CA GLY A 525 27.19 -22.63 -14.45
C GLY A 525 28.54 -22.59 -15.18
N ASP A 526 29.64 -22.30 -14.49
CA ASP A 526 30.97 -22.05 -15.07
C ASP A 526 32.02 -23.14 -14.73
N GLY A 527 31.59 -24.38 -14.44
CA GLY A 527 32.52 -25.48 -14.21
C GLY A 527 33.27 -25.89 -15.49
N ASP A 528 34.51 -26.36 -15.36
CA ASP A 528 35.34 -26.91 -16.47
C ASP A 528 34.69 -28.11 -17.21
N GLU A 529 33.55 -28.59 -16.73
CA GLU A 529 32.73 -29.64 -17.35
C GLU A 529 31.56 -29.00 -18.09
N ASP A 530 31.54 -29.10 -19.42
CA ASP A 530 30.43 -28.70 -20.30
C ASP A 530 29.24 -29.67 -20.10
N ASP A 531 28.61 -29.59 -18.92
CA ASP A 531 27.49 -30.43 -18.51
C ASP A 531 26.12 -29.92 -19.01
N GLY A 532 26.13 -28.81 -19.75
CA GLY A 532 24.96 -28.19 -20.38
C GLY A 532 23.94 -27.59 -19.40
N ARG A 533 24.24 -27.50 -18.10
CA ARG A 533 23.32 -26.94 -17.10
C ARG A 533 23.36 -25.42 -17.07
N GLN A 534 22.17 -24.81 -17.00
CA GLN A 534 22.04 -23.37 -16.81
C GLN A 534 22.42 -22.98 -15.36
N PRO A 535 23.03 -21.80 -15.15
CA PRO A 535 23.29 -21.28 -13.81
C PRO A 535 21.97 -21.07 -13.05
N THR A 536 22.02 -21.14 -11.72
CA THR A 536 20.90 -20.75 -10.87
C THR A 536 20.69 -19.24 -10.96
N TYR A 537 19.46 -18.81 -11.22
CA TYR A 537 19.09 -17.39 -11.23
C TYR A 537 18.56 -16.92 -9.87
N LEU A 538 18.74 -15.63 -9.59
CA LEU A 538 18.12 -14.95 -8.46
C LEU A 538 17.24 -13.82 -9.00
N ILE A 539 15.94 -13.85 -8.67
CA ILE A 539 14.98 -12.82 -9.04
C ILE A 539 14.64 -12.06 -7.76
N ILE A 540 14.93 -10.76 -7.77
CA ILE A 540 14.60 -9.84 -6.67
C ILE A 540 13.50 -8.91 -7.17
N GLY A 541 12.34 -8.96 -6.53
CA GLY A 541 11.22 -8.05 -6.75
C GLY A 541 11.06 -7.12 -5.54
N ASP A 542 11.84 -6.06 -5.50
CA ASP A 542 11.80 -4.99 -4.49
C ASP A 542 11.70 -3.63 -5.20
N HIS A 543 11.34 -2.55 -4.48
CA HIS A 543 11.36 -1.22 -5.08
C HIS A 543 12.81 -0.78 -5.33
N LEU A 544 13.12 -0.44 -6.58
CA LEU A 544 14.36 0.26 -6.90
C LEU A 544 14.13 1.76 -6.81
N LEU A 545 14.79 2.40 -5.86
CA LEU A 545 14.61 3.82 -5.57
C LEU A 545 15.39 4.68 -6.57
N PRO A 546 14.74 5.41 -7.51
CA PRO A 546 15.46 6.28 -8.41
C PRO A 546 15.93 7.54 -7.66
N TYR A 547 16.98 8.19 -8.17
CA TYR A 547 17.35 9.52 -7.67
C TYR A 547 16.34 10.57 -8.15
N ALA A 548 16.13 11.62 -7.34
CA ALA A 548 15.35 12.79 -7.77
C ALA A 548 16.02 13.57 -8.93
N CYS A 549 17.31 13.33 -9.15
CA CYS A 549 18.11 13.87 -10.25
C CYS A 549 18.50 12.79 -11.26
N THR A 550 18.95 13.21 -12.44
CA THR A 550 19.43 12.28 -13.47
C THR A 550 20.76 11.64 -13.05
N GLU A 551 20.84 10.31 -13.15
CA GLU A 551 22.06 9.56 -12.85
C GLU A 551 22.85 9.29 -14.15
N SER A 552 24.07 9.82 -14.25
CA SER A 552 24.92 9.64 -15.44
C SER A 552 25.70 8.32 -15.44
N ARG A 553 25.63 7.54 -14.36
CA ARG A 553 26.55 6.43 -14.07
C ARG A 553 25.82 5.10 -13.94
N THR A 554 25.80 4.29 -15.00
CA THR A 554 25.75 2.81 -14.94
C THR A 554 25.67 2.23 -16.35
N GLU A 555 26.64 1.38 -16.71
CA GLU A 555 26.71 0.63 -17.98
C GLU A 555 26.27 -0.83 -17.77
N ILE A 556 25.07 -1.06 -17.25
CA ILE A 556 24.53 -2.42 -17.10
C ILE A 556 23.48 -2.66 -18.19
N LYS A 557 23.60 -3.78 -18.90
CA LYS A 557 22.63 -4.18 -19.94
C LYS A 557 21.21 -4.20 -19.35
N GLY A 558 20.29 -3.48 -19.98
CA GLY A 558 18.89 -3.35 -19.52
C GLY A 558 18.63 -2.13 -18.64
N VAL A 559 19.66 -1.43 -18.15
CA VAL A 559 19.51 -0.18 -17.36
C VAL A 559 19.12 1.01 -18.22
N ASP A 560 19.27 0.93 -19.55
CA ASP A 560 18.78 1.95 -20.48
C ASP A 560 17.26 2.18 -20.36
N LYS A 561 16.51 1.17 -19.89
CA LYS A 561 15.07 1.28 -19.62
C LYS A 561 14.74 1.86 -18.23
N LEU A 562 15.70 1.89 -17.31
CA LEU A 562 15.57 2.48 -15.96
C LEU A 562 16.04 3.92 -15.88
N ARG A 563 16.92 4.35 -16.80
CA ARG A 563 17.56 5.67 -16.78
C ARG A 563 16.61 6.86 -16.85
N VAL A 564 15.36 6.64 -17.25
CA VAL A 564 14.30 7.65 -17.22
C VAL A 564 13.02 6.92 -16.85
N VAL A 565 12.41 7.23 -15.70
CA VAL A 565 11.01 6.87 -15.47
C VAL A 565 10.23 7.38 -16.68
N ARG A 566 9.60 6.48 -17.44
CA ARG A 566 9.00 6.82 -18.75
C ARG A 566 8.19 8.12 -18.62
N GLY A 567 8.59 9.15 -19.38
CA GLY A 567 7.93 10.46 -19.36
C GLY A 567 8.60 11.55 -18.51
N ALA A 568 9.66 11.27 -17.75
CA ALA A 568 10.45 12.29 -17.05
C ALA A 568 11.28 13.12 -18.05
N LYS A 569 10.64 14.16 -18.60
CA LYS A 569 11.28 15.17 -19.47
C LYS A 569 11.42 16.47 -18.71
N TRP A 570 12.40 17.28 -19.07
CA TRP A 570 12.51 18.65 -18.56
C TRP A 570 11.14 19.36 -18.69
N PRO A 571 10.66 20.08 -17.66
CA PRO A 571 11.33 20.42 -16.41
C PRO A 571 11.02 19.48 -15.21
N LEU A 572 10.43 18.30 -15.46
CA LEU A 572 10.10 17.34 -14.39
C LEU A 572 11.36 16.76 -13.72
N LEU A 573 11.23 16.39 -12.45
CA LEU A 573 12.24 15.59 -11.74
C LEU A 573 12.43 14.22 -12.41
N ALA A 574 13.64 13.67 -12.33
CA ALA A 574 13.98 12.40 -12.96
C ALA A 574 13.16 11.22 -12.40
N ASN A 575 12.73 11.33 -11.14
CA ASN A 575 11.85 10.38 -10.47
C ASN A 575 10.36 10.73 -10.59
N LEU A 576 9.95 11.70 -11.42
CA LEU A 576 8.57 12.22 -11.52
C LEU A 576 7.97 12.82 -10.22
N GLY A 577 8.77 13.08 -9.20
CA GLY A 577 8.34 13.76 -7.98
C GLY A 577 7.07 13.17 -7.37
N LYS A 578 6.00 13.97 -7.27
CA LYS A 578 4.73 13.58 -6.63
C LYS A 578 4.11 12.31 -7.22
N ALA A 579 4.32 12.02 -8.51
CA ALA A 579 3.74 10.84 -9.15
C ALA A 579 4.40 9.52 -8.71
N SER A 580 5.63 9.55 -8.21
CA SER A 580 6.36 8.36 -7.73
C SER A 580 6.72 8.44 -6.24
N SER A 581 6.06 9.31 -5.46
CA SER A 581 6.39 9.51 -4.05
C SER A 581 6.16 8.26 -3.19
N ASN A 582 5.27 7.35 -3.61
CA ASN A 582 4.94 6.13 -2.85
C ASN A 582 6.16 5.25 -2.57
N ALA A 583 7.10 5.12 -3.52
CA ALA A 583 8.32 4.33 -3.31
C ALA A 583 9.21 4.92 -2.19
N TYR A 584 9.26 6.25 -2.08
CA TYR A 584 10.00 6.93 -1.01
C TYR A 584 9.27 6.86 0.33
N TRP A 585 7.94 6.90 0.32
CA TRP A 585 7.16 6.65 1.53
C TRP A 585 7.33 5.21 2.03
N MET A 586 7.44 4.25 1.11
CA MET A 586 7.75 2.87 1.44
C MET A 586 9.15 2.75 2.05
N ASP A 587 10.17 3.36 1.44
CA ASP A 587 11.53 3.42 1.99
C ASP A 587 11.56 3.92 3.43
N MET A 588 10.92 5.07 3.67
CA MET A 588 10.83 5.63 5.01
C MET A 588 10.06 4.71 5.97
N THR A 589 9.03 4.01 5.47
CA THR A 589 8.26 3.03 6.26
C THR A 589 9.13 1.84 6.65
N MET A 590 9.95 1.32 5.72
CA MET A 590 10.89 0.23 5.97
C MET A 590 11.93 0.64 7.02
N GLN A 591 12.44 1.86 6.92
CA GLN A 591 13.41 2.40 7.87
C GLN A 591 12.84 2.50 9.30
N VAL A 592 11.69 3.14 9.49
CA VAL A 592 11.15 3.37 10.84
C VAL A 592 10.58 2.12 11.50
N THR A 593 10.17 1.13 10.69
CA THR A 593 9.52 -0.09 11.18
C THR A 593 10.54 -1.22 11.41
N PHE A 594 11.46 -1.40 10.46
CA PHE A 594 12.35 -2.56 10.43
C PHE A 594 13.83 -2.19 10.56
N ASN A 595 14.17 -0.90 10.44
CA ASN A 595 15.53 -0.46 10.10
C ASN A 595 16.00 -1.03 8.74
N GLY A 596 15.03 -1.36 7.88
CA GLY A 596 15.23 -1.74 6.48
C GLY A 596 15.33 -0.50 5.58
N LEU A 597 15.30 -0.73 4.27
CA LEU A 597 15.37 0.32 3.25
C LEU A 597 14.98 -0.22 1.87
N GLU A 598 14.36 0.63 1.07
CA GLU A 598 14.39 0.46 -0.37
C GLU A 598 15.76 0.90 -0.89
N ARG A 599 16.27 0.25 -1.94
CA ARG A 599 17.65 0.48 -2.41
C ARG A 599 17.64 1.17 -3.75
N THR A 600 18.57 2.11 -3.93
CA THR A 600 18.93 2.56 -5.26
C THR A 600 19.53 1.40 -6.06
N LEU A 601 19.55 1.53 -7.39
CA LEU A 601 20.18 0.52 -8.24
C LEU A 601 21.66 0.32 -7.87
N THR A 602 22.39 1.40 -7.60
CA THR A 602 23.80 1.35 -7.19
C THR A 602 23.99 0.58 -5.88
N GLU A 603 23.12 0.77 -4.89
CA GLU A 603 23.16 0.02 -3.62
C GLU A 603 22.80 -1.45 -3.83
N MET A 604 21.79 -1.76 -4.65
CA MET A 604 21.41 -3.14 -4.97
C MET A 604 22.54 -3.90 -5.69
N ILE A 605 23.25 -3.24 -6.62
CA ILE A 605 24.44 -3.81 -7.27
C ILE A 605 25.52 -4.12 -6.23
N ALA A 606 25.80 -3.17 -5.33
CA ALA A 606 26.81 -3.36 -4.29
C ALA A 606 26.45 -4.49 -3.33
N LEU A 607 25.19 -4.55 -2.88
CA LEU A 607 24.67 -5.59 -2.00
C LEU A 607 24.80 -6.98 -2.63
N THR A 608 24.28 -7.15 -3.85
CA THR A 608 24.32 -8.45 -4.56
C THR A 608 25.75 -8.89 -4.84
N ALA A 609 26.61 -7.98 -5.31
CA ALA A 609 28.03 -8.26 -5.54
C ALA A 609 28.75 -8.69 -4.25
N SER A 610 28.44 -8.08 -3.10
CA SER A 610 29.02 -8.43 -1.81
C SER A 610 28.70 -9.86 -1.33
N ALA A 611 27.70 -10.50 -1.93
CA ALA A 611 27.25 -11.86 -1.67
C ALA A 611 27.58 -12.84 -2.82
N GLY A 612 28.36 -12.42 -3.82
CA GLY A 612 28.76 -13.26 -4.96
C GLY A 612 27.73 -13.36 -6.08
N TRP A 613 26.71 -12.50 -6.08
CA TRP A 613 25.73 -12.41 -7.16
C TRP A 613 26.07 -11.29 -8.14
N LYS A 614 25.71 -11.47 -9.41
CA LYS A 614 25.87 -10.46 -10.45
C LYS A 614 24.52 -10.11 -11.04
N ILE A 615 24.18 -8.83 -11.05
CA ILE A 615 23.00 -8.34 -11.77
C ILE A 615 23.28 -8.40 -13.27
N VAL A 616 22.47 -9.18 -13.98
CA VAL A 616 22.58 -9.39 -15.43
C VAL A 616 21.46 -8.73 -16.22
N ARG A 617 20.35 -8.41 -15.54
CA ARG A 617 19.19 -7.72 -16.10
C ARG A 617 18.45 -7.01 -14.98
N VAL A 618 17.87 -5.86 -15.32
CA VAL A 618 16.90 -5.18 -14.48
C VAL A 618 15.69 -4.86 -15.34
N GLY A 619 14.51 -5.11 -14.81
CA GLY A 619 13.22 -4.82 -15.44
C GLY A 619 12.40 -3.91 -14.55
N ARG A 620 11.41 -3.25 -15.14
CA ARG A 620 10.35 -2.55 -14.41
C ARG A 620 9.03 -2.99 -15.01
N ALA A 621 8.07 -3.30 -14.16
CA ALA A 621 6.70 -3.53 -14.57
C ALA A 621 6.09 -2.21 -15.09
N GLU A 622 5.66 -2.16 -16.35
CA GLU A 622 4.98 -0.97 -16.88
C GLU A 622 3.62 -0.81 -16.18
N GLY A 623 3.26 0.42 -15.79
CA GLY A 623 2.03 0.69 -15.04
C GLY A 623 2.11 0.36 -13.54
N SER A 624 3.18 -0.28 -13.09
CA SER A 624 3.43 -0.57 -11.68
C SER A 624 4.13 0.61 -10.97
N LEU A 625 3.65 0.92 -9.77
CA LEU A 625 4.38 1.76 -8.80
C LEU A 625 5.42 0.93 -8.02
N PHE A 626 5.34 -0.40 -8.16
CA PHE A 626 6.31 -1.40 -7.73
C PHE A 626 7.40 -1.60 -8.79
#